data_AF-A0A6J2JHX0-F1
#
_entry.id   AF-A0A6J2JHX0-F1
#
_cell.length_a   1.000
_cell.length_b   1.000
_cell.length_c   1.000
_cell.angle_alpha   90.00
_cell.angle_beta   90.00
_cell.angle_gamma   90.00
#
_symmetry.space_group_name_H-M   'P 1'
#
loop_
_entity.id
_entity.type
_entity.pdbx_description
1 polymer ?
#
loop_
_entity_poly.entity_id
_entity_poly.type
_entity_poly.pdbx_seq_one_letter_code
_entity_poly.pdbx_strand_id
1 'polypeptide(L)'
;MWVDVSGREKHNYMTQTNGCFIPGYTGHCPMLKFRYGKCYGDNTRQILREIRTKGLFNKPFQYRTGDHYELNQLPRHDAPQRDTYDGIGNRQTSHVTGYTGYVPGMNFTYGKSYGRTADDCMENFVDNQRELRRKSDLNRSYIRSRSAPKMETVHSRDEIRRDLSRFREINKYKENTISPEFPPIAGYTGHIPRIKGSEASLSQRYHCAAKRGLELIRQERDTRKELINADTKIRTILKDHDDKKYSYWNWG
;
A
#
# COMPACT_ATOMS: atom_id res chain seq x y z
N MET A 1 34.76 40.16 -48.85
CA MET A 1 36.21 40.28 -49.02
C MET A 1 36.84 39.49 -47.89
N TRP A 2 37.42 38.33 -48.18
CA TRP A 2 38.13 37.53 -47.18
C TRP A 2 39.58 38.01 -47.18
N VAL A 3 40.08 38.46 -46.03
CA VAL A 3 41.47 38.86 -45.86
C VAL A 3 42.20 37.64 -45.30
N ASP A 4 43.17 37.12 -46.04
CA ASP A 4 43.99 36.00 -45.60
C ASP A 4 44.89 36.47 -44.44
N VAL A 5 44.60 35.97 -43.24
CA VAL A 5 45.37 36.27 -42.03
C VAL A 5 46.72 35.56 -42.13
N SER A 6 47.82 36.30 -42.01
CA SER A 6 49.17 35.74 -42.04
C SER A 6 49.38 34.74 -40.90
N GLY A 7 50.18 33.69 -41.13
CA GLY A 7 50.49 32.70 -40.08
C GLY A 7 51.02 33.32 -38.79
N ARG A 8 51.72 34.47 -38.88
CA ARG A 8 52.21 35.24 -37.73
C ARG A 8 51.09 35.95 -36.96
N GLU A 9 50.09 36.48 -37.67
CA GLU A 9 48.93 37.13 -37.06
C GLU A 9 48.03 36.11 -36.38
N LYS A 10 47.84 34.94 -37.00
CA LYS A 10 47.12 33.81 -36.39
C LYS A 10 47.82 33.34 -35.12
N HIS A 11 49.15 33.22 -35.14
CA HIS A 11 49.94 32.87 -33.95
C HIS A 11 49.82 33.93 -32.85
N ASN A 12 49.89 35.22 -33.19
CA ASN A 12 49.68 36.32 -32.24
C ASN A 12 48.27 36.30 -31.63
N TYR A 13 47.23 36.04 -32.42
CA TYR A 13 45.87 35.91 -31.91
C TYR A 13 45.72 34.72 -30.93
N MET A 14 46.31 33.58 -31.25
CA MET A 14 46.26 32.42 -30.36
C MET A 14 47.06 32.63 -29.06
N THR A 15 48.21 33.31 -29.14
CA THR A 15 49.03 33.59 -27.95
C THR A 15 48.44 34.66 -27.02
N GLN A 16 47.56 35.54 -27.51
CA GLN A 16 46.81 36.48 -26.65
C GLN A 16 45.95 35.75 -25.59
N THR A 17 45.51 34.52 -25.90
CA THR A 17 44.72 33.70 -24.97
C THR A 17 45.55 32.85 -24.00
N ASN A 18 46.88 32.96 -24.03
CA ASN A 18 47.74 32.19 -23.13
C ASN A 18 47.45 32.51 -21.66
N GLY A 19 47.01 31.49 -20.92
CA GLY A 19 46.68 31.59 -19.50
C GLY A 19 45.28 32.13 -19.19
N CYS A 20 44.39 32.22 -20.18
CA CYS A 20 42.96 32.49 -19.97
C CYS A 20 42.09 31.50 -20.76
N PHE A 21 40.77 31.48 -20.52
CA PHE A 21 39.88 30.68 -21.37
C PHE A 21 39.62 31.39 -22.69
N ILE A 22 39.45 30.59 -23.74
CA ILE A 22 39.14 31.09 -25.08
C ILE A 22 37.72 31.67 -25.06
N PRO A 23 37.48 32.84 -25.67
CA PRO A 23 36.14 33.36 -25.86
C PRO A 23 35.22 32.31 -26.52
N GLY A 24 34.06 32.04 -25.91
CA GLY A 24 33.14 30.99 -26.38
C GLY A 24 33.34 29.62 -25.72
N TYR A 25 34.24 29.48 -24.75
CA TYR A 25 34.32 28.27 -23.92
C TYR A 25 33.02 28.06 -23.12
N THR A 26 32.35 26.94 -23.38
CA THR A 26 31.06 26.56 -22.76
C THR A 26 31.19 25.66 -21.54
N GLY A 27 32.42 25.27 -21.18
CA GLY A 27 32.69 24.45 -20.00
C GLY A 27 32.69 25.24 -18.70
N HIS A 28 32.94 24.54 -17.58
CA HIS A 28 32.94 25.15 -16.25
C HIS A 28 34.18 26.01 -16.01
N CYS A 29 33.98 27.29 -15.70
CA CYS A 29 35.01 28.15 -15.12
C CYS A 29 34.69 28.42 -13.64
N PRO A 30 35.52 27.94 -12.69
CA PRO A 30 35.30 28.16 -11.27
C PRO A 30 35.33 29.65 -10.93
N MET A 31 34.48 30.07 -9.99
CA MET A 31 34.37 31.47 -9.51
C MET A 31 33.97 32.53 -10.55
N LEU A 32 33.79 32.19 -11.83
CA LEU A 32 33.45 33.15 -12.88
C LEU A 32 32.16 33.93 -12.60
N LYS A 33 31.15 33.26 -12.02
CA LYS A 33 29.87 33.88 -11.66
C LYS A 33 29.98 35.04 -10.66
N PHE A 34 31.11 35.15 -9.96
CA PHE A 34 31.37 36.19 -8.96
C PHE A 34 32.30 37.32 -9.48
N ARG A 35 32.75 37.24 -10.73
CA ARG A 35 33.65 38.22 -11.34
C ARG A 35 32.93 38.98 -12.45
N TYR A 36 32.76 40.29 -12.28
CA TYR A 36 32.08 41.17 -13.21
C TYR A 36 32.92 42.44 -13.44
N GLY A 37 32.59 43.21 -14.50
CA GLY A 37 33.25 44.48 -14.83
C GLY A 37 34.55 44.39 -15.65
N LYS A 38 34.96 43.18 -16.07
CA LYS A 38 36.08 42.96 -17.00
C LYS A 38 35.66 42.03 -18.14
N CYS A 39 36.44 42.02 -19.22
CA CYS A 39 36.26 41.06 -20.32
C CYS A 39 36.45 39.61 -19.84
N TYR A 40 35.81 38.66 -20.55
CA TYR A 40 35.87 37.24 -20.23
C TYR A 40 37.30 36.71 -20.11
N GLY A 41 38.19 37.10 -21.04
CA GLY A 41 39.60 36.72 -21.02
C GLY A 41 40.31 37.18 -19.75
N ASP A 42 40.09 38.42 -19.30
CA ASP A 42 40.76 38.97 -18.11
C ASP A 42 40.24 38.35 -16.82
N ASN A 43 38.93 38.13 -16.72
CA ASN A 43 38.33 37.46 -15.56
C ASN A 43 38.87 36.03 -15.45
N THR A 44 38.83 35.26 -16.53
CA THR A 44 39.31 33.87 -16.54
C THR A 44 40.82 33.79 -16.32
N ARG A 45 41.60 34.74 -16.84
CA ARG A 45 43.04 34.87 -16.55
C ARG A 45 43.32 35.08 -15.07
N GLN A 46 42.60 36.02 -14.46
CA GLN A 46 42.78 36.34 -13.04
C GLN A 46 42.39 35.13 -12.17
N ILE A 47 41.27 34.48 -12.49
CA ILE A 47 40.81 33.25 -11.83
C ILE A 47 41.89 32.15 -11.93
N LEU A 48 42.38 31.87 -13.14
CA LEU A 48 43.38 30.81 -13.35
C LEU A 48 44.69 31.11 -12.62
N ARG A 49 45.12 32.38 -12.58
CA ARG A 49 46.27 32.82 -11.77
C ARG A 49 46.02 32.60 -10.28
N GLU A 50 44.87 33.01 -9.75
CA GLU A 50 44.50 32.84 -8.35
C GLU A 50 44.43 31.36 -7.94
N ILE A 51 43.91 30.49 -8.80
CA ILE A 51 43.84 29.05 -8.52
C ILE A 51 45.23 28.42 -8.52
N ARG A 52 46.11 28.86 -9.44
CA ARG A 52 47.50 28.43 -9.51
C ARG A 52 48.31 28.90 -8.29
N THR A 53 48.20 30.17 -7.90
CA THR A 53 48.92 30.72 -6.73
C THR A 53 48.45 30.08 -5.42
N LYS A 54 47.15 29.78 -5.29
CA LYS A 54 46.59 29.06 -4.14
C LYS A 54 46.87 27.56 -4.15
N GLY A 55 47.55 27.04 -5.19
CA GLY A 55 47.93 25.64 -5.31
C GLY A 55 46.73 24.68 -5.43
N LEU A 56 45.55 25.16 -5.83
CA LEU A 56 44.33 24.33 -5.90
C LEU A 56 44.46 23.22 -6.95
N PHE A 57 45.24 23.43 -8.02
CA PHE A 57 45.54 22.41 -9.03
C PHE A 57 46.69 21.47 -8.64
N ASN A 58 47.52 21.85 -7.66
CA ASN A 58 48.69 21.07 -7.24
C ASN A 58 48.36 20.10 -6.10
N LYS A 59 47.17 20.20 -5.51
CA LYS A 59 46.68 19.21 -4.56
C LYS A 59 46.29 17.98 -5.37
N PRO A 60 46.76 16.77 -5.02
CA PRO A 60 46.15 15.57 -5.59
C PRO A 60 44.65 15.67 -5.35
N PHE A 61 43.84 15.32 -6.35
CA PHE A 61 42.39 15.17 -6.20
C PHE A 61 42.13 14.03 -5.19
N GLN A 62 42.37 14.31 -3.92
CA GLN A 62 41.88 13.52 -2.81
C GLN A 62 40.42 13.91 -2.70
N TYR A 63 39.55 13.07 -3.26
CA TYR A 63 38.17 13.00 -2.82
C TYR A 63 38.19 13.03 -1.29
N ARG A 64 37.44 13.91 -0.63
CA ARG A 64 37.39 13.87 0.83
C ARG A 64 36.94 12.47 1.20
N THR A 65 37.62 11.84 2.16
CA THR A 65 37.13 10.60 2.78
C THR A 65 35.78 10.91 3.41
N GLY A 66 34.70 10.62 2.68
CA GLY A 66 33.32 11.02 3.02
C GLY A 66 32.51 11.62 1.86
N ASP A 67 33.15 12.06 0.77
CA ASP A 67 32.46 12.49 -0.47
C ASP A 67 32.09 11.30 -1.37
N HIS A 68 32.29 10.07 -0.90
CA HIS A 68 31.49 8.94 -1.36
C HIS A 68 30.06 9.26 -0.91
N TYR A 69 29.28 9.93 -1.76
CA TYR A 69 27.85 9.72 -1.76
C TYR A 69 27.69 8.20 -1.72
N GLU A 70 27.23 7.69 -0.59
CA GLU A 70 27.02 6.27 -0.41
C GLU A 70 25.93 5.85 -1.39
N LEU A 71 26.31 5.59 -2.64
CA LEU A 71 25.49 4.92 -3.65
C LEU A 71 25.01 3.55 -3.14
N ASN A 72 25.59 3.06 -2.05
CA ASN A 72 25.18 1.87 -1.34
C ASN A 72 23.91 2.05 -0.49
N GLN A 73 23.49 3.28 -0.17
CA GLN A 73 22.22 3.53 0.54
C GLN A 73 21.03 3.71 -0.41
N LEU A 74 21.27 3.86 -1.72
CA LEU A 74 20.18 3.82 -2.69
C LEU A 74 19.68 2.38 -2.80
N PRO A 75 18.36 2.15 -2.74
CA PRO A 75 17.81 0.82 -3.00
C PRO A 75 18.35 0.31 -4.34
N ARG A 76 19.23 -0.69 -4.29
CA ARG A 76 19.67 -1.40 -5.49
C ARG A 76 18.49 -2.26 -5.92
N HIS A 77 17.80 -1.84 -6.96
CA HIS A 77 16.78 -2.66 -7.60
C HIS A 77 17.48 -3.73 -8.45
N ASP A 78 17.15 -5.00 -8.23
CA ASP A 78 17.75 -6.15 -8.93
C ASP A 78 17.44 -6.17 -10.44
N ALA A 79 16.47 -5.36 -10.88
CA ALA A 79 16.07 -5.21 -12.27
C ALA A 79 15.93 -3.73 -12.65
N PRO A 80 16.16 -3.37 -13.93
CA PRO A 80 15.82 -2.05 -14.42
C PRO A 80 14.32 -1.83 -14.23
N GLN A 81 13.97 -0.82 -13.44
CA GLN A 81 12.58 -0.46 -13.22
C GLN A 81 12.02 0.07 -14.55
N ARG A 82 11.11 -0.71 -15.16
CA ARG A 82 10.39 -0.26 -16.35
C ARG A 82 9.60 0.99 -16.00
N ASP A 83 9.66 2.00 -16.86
CA ASP A 83 8.84 3.18 -16.68
C ASP A 83 7.38 2.75 -16.81
N THR A 84 6.52 3.12 -15.86
CA THR A 84 5.09 2.78 -15.89
C THR A 84 4.41 3.29 -17.17
N TYR A 85 5.04 4.26 -17.84
CA TYR A 85 4.58 4.88 -19.10
C TYR A 85 5.18 4.24 -20.36
N ASP A 86 6.04 3.21 -20.26
CA ASP A 86 6.54 2.50 -21.44
C ASP A 86 5.40 1.76 -22.16
N GLY A 87 5.17 2.11 -23.43
CA GLY A 87 4.10 1.55 -24.26
C GLY A 87 2.75 2.29 -24.19
N ILE A 88 2.63 3.33 -23.36
CA ILE A 88 1.41 4.13 -23.23
C ILE A 88 1.59 5.46 -23.98
N GLY A 89 1.32 5.45 -25.30
CA GLY A 89 1.57 6.61 -26.17
C GLY A 89 0.65 7.81 -25.94
N ASN A 90 -0.56 7.61 -25.39
CA ASN A 90 -1.63 8.61 -25.37
C ASN A 90 -2.31 8.79 -24.00
N ARG A 91 -1.54 8.81 -22.90
CA ARG A 91 -2.11 9.24 -21.61
C ARG A 91 -2.09 10.76 -21.55
N GLN A 92 -3.25 11.37 -21.32
CA GLN A 92 -3.32 12.80 -21.00
C GLN A 92 -2.58 13.02 -19.68
N THR A 93 -1.51 13.81 -19.72
CA THR A 93 -0.80 14.22 -18.51
C THR A 93 -1.71 15.15 -17.71
N SER A 94 -1.79 14.99 -16.40
CA SER A 94 -2.67 15.85 -15.58
C SER A 94 -2.13 17.28 -15.49
N HIS A 95 -0.86 17.48 -15.84
CA HIS A 95 -0.13 18.73 -15.69
C HIS A 95 0.14 19.36 -17.06
N VAL A 96 -0.05 20.68 -17.14
CA VAL A 96 0.21 21.45 -18.35
C VAL A 96 1.72 21.63 -18.52
N THR A 97 2.25 21.22 -19.67
CA THR A 97 3.65 21.43 -20.02
C THR A 97 3.93 22.94 -20.04
N GLY A 98 4.92 23.41 -19.26
CA GLY A 98 5.22 24.83 -19.11
C GLY A 98 4.58 25.51 -17.89
N TYR A 99 3.87 24.76 -17.04
CA TYR A 99 3.44 25.27 -15.74
C TYR A 99 4.65 25.62 -14.86
N THR A 100 4.71 26.88 -14.43
CA THR A 100 5.82 27.44 -13.64
C THR A 100 5.53 27.45 -12.13
N GLY A 101 4.36 26.95 -11.71
CA GLY A 101 3.99 26.87 -10.30
C GLY A 101 4.65 25.70 -9.59
N TYR A 102 4.38 25.60 -8.29
CA TYR A 102 4.97 24.58 -7.42
C TYR A 102 4.32 23.20 -7.63
N VAL A 103 5.15 22.17 -7.80
CA VAL A 103 4.76 20.75 -7.78
C VAL A 103 5.57 20.07 -6.66
N PRO A 104 4.91 19.47 -5.65
CA PRO A 104 5.59 18.84 -4.52
C PRO A 104 6.58 17.75 -4.95
N GLY A 105 7.82 17.82 -4.48
CA GLY A 105 8.85 16.82 -4.78
C GLY A 105 9.52 16.94 -6.16
N MET A 106 9.03 17.81 -7.04
CA MET A 106 9.54 17.95 -8.41
C MET A 106 10.96 18.55 -8.48
N ASN A 107 11.34 19.35 -7.48
CA ASN A 107 12.69 19.94 -7.39
C ASN A 107 13.79 18.90 -7.13
N PHE A 108 13.43 17.67 -6.79
CA PHE A 108 14.38 16.61 -6.44
C PHE A 108 14.31 15.44 -7.41
N THR A 109 13.44 15.49 -8.42
CA THR A 109 13.24 14.43 -9.41
C THR A 109 13.69 14.91 -10.79
N TYR A 110 14.45 14.07 -11.49
CA TYR A 110 15.07 14.40 -12.77
C TYR A 110 15.06 13.17 -13.70
N GLY A 111 15.25 13.39 -14.99
CA GLY A 111 15.43 12.31 -15.97
C GLY A 111 14.15 11.83 -16.68
N LYS A 112 12.98 12.40 -16.37
CA LYS A 112 11.72 12.18 -17.11
C LYS A 112 11.20 13.49 -17.71
N SER A 113 10.26 13.39 -18.65
CA SER A 113 9.58 14.57 -19.19
C SER A 113 8.75 15.27 -18.11
N TYR A 114 8.57 16.58 -18.23
CA TYR A 114 7.88 17.40 -17.22
C TYR A 114 6.54 16.80 -16.78
N GLY A 115 5.66 16.44 -17.73
CA GLY A 115 4.35 15.89 -17.41
C GLY A 115 4.43 14.57 -16.64
N ARG A 116 5.34 13.67 -17.01
CA ARG A 116 5.56 12.40 -16.30
C ARG A 116 6.10 12.63 -14.89
N THR A 117 7.11 13.48 -14.77
CA THR A 117 7.69 13.83 -13.47
C THR A 117 6.65 14.45 -12.55
N ALA A 118 5.83 15.36 -13.07
CA ALA A 118 4.79 16.03 -12.29
C ALA A 118 3.68 15.07 -11.85
N ASP A 119 3.23 14.17 -12.73
CA ASP A 119 2.25 13.13 -12.41
C ASP A 119 2.79 12.19 -11.31
N ASP A 120 4.03 11.68 -11.45
CA ASP A 120 4.67 10.81 -10.46
C ASP A 120 4.85 11.52 -9.11
N CYS A 121 5.27 12.79 -9.14
CA CYS A 121 5.43 13.63 -7.95
C CYS A 121 4.11 13.82 -7.21
N MET A 122 3.01 14.06 -7.94
CA MET A 122 1.69 14.21 -7.35
C MET A 122 1.14 12.91 -6.78
N GLU A 123 1.35 11.78 -7.46
CA GLU A 123 0.96 10.46 -6.94
C GLU A 123 1.67 10.17 -5.61
N ASN A 124 2.99 10.34 -5.57
CA ASN A 124 3.78 10.20 -4.36
C ASN A 124 3.32 11.15 -3.24
N PHE A 125 2.98 12.39 -3.57
CA PHE A 125 2.48 13.36 -2.60
C PHE A 125 1.13 12.93 -1.99
N VAL A 126 0.20 12.45 -2.81
CA VAL A 126 -1.12 11.98 -2.36
C VAL A 126 -0.98 10.75 -1.46
N ASP A 127 -0.10 9.82 -1.81
CA ASP A 127 0.13 8.63 -1.00
C ASP A 127 0.79 8.97 0.34
N ASN A 128 1.78 9.87 0.34
CA ASN A 128 2.38 10.38 1.56
C ASN A 128 1.34 11.08 2.46
N GLN A 129 0.46 11.91 1.88
CA GLN A 129 -0.65 12.54 2.61
C GLN A 129 -1.59 11.51 3.25
N ARG A 130 -1.95 10.45 2.51
CA ARG A 130 -2.79 9.36 3.03
C ARG A 130 -2.11 8.61 4.17
N GLU A 131 -0.82 8.34 4.05
CA GLU A 131 -0.07 7.64 5.09
C GLU A 131 0.04 8.48 6.36
N LEU A 132 0.33 9.79 6.24
CA LEU A 132 0.37 10.71 7.37
C LEU A 132 -0.97 10.77 8.11
N ARG A 133 -2.10 10.81 7.38
CA ARG A 133 -3.44 10.75 7.98
C ARG A 133 -3.68 9.44 8.71
N ARG A 134 -3.33 8.31 8.10
CA ARG A 134 -3.44 6.99 8.75
C ARG A 134 -2.62 6.93 10.05
N LYS A 135 -1.39 7.47 10.03
CA LYS A 135 -0.52 7.55 11.21
C LYS A 135 -1.11 8.47 12.28
N SER A 136 -1.67 9.61 11.93
CA SER A 136 -2.32 10.52 12.89
C SER A 136 -3.58 9.90 13.51
N ASP A 137 -4.39 9.20 12.71
CA ASP A 137 -5.60 8.52 13.18
C ASP A 137 -5.25 7.36 14.12
N LEU A 138 -4.24 6.58 13.77
CA LEU A 138 -3.70 5.53 14.63
C LEU A 138 -3.24 6.13 15.97
N ASN A 139 -2.43 7.19 15.94
CA ASN A 139 -1.95 7.86 17.14
C ASN A 139 -3.12 8.41 17.98
N ARG A 140 -4.12 9.03 17.35
CA ARG A 140 -5.32 9.52 18.02
C ARG A 140 -6.09 8.39 18.71
N SER A 141 -6.25 7.25 18.03
CA SER A 141 -6.90 6.07 18.61
C SER A 141 -6.08 5.46 19.77
N TYR A 142 -4.76 5.46 19.64
CA TYR A 142 -3.81 4.98 20.64
C TYR A 142 -3.81 5.85 21.90
N ILE A 143 -3.80 7.18 21.74
CA ILE A 143 -3.91 8.12 22.87
C ILE A 143 -5.24 7.93 23.58
N ARG A 144 -6.35 7.84 22.83
CA ARG A 144 -7.68 7.59 23.41
C ARG A 144 -7.72 6.29 24.20
N SER A 145 -7.21 5.19 23.65
CA SER A 145 -7.22 3.90 24.34
C SER A 145 -6.37 3.88 25.61
N ARG A 146 -5.26 4.64 25.65
CA ARG A 146 -4.44 4.79 26.86
C ARG A 146 -5.03 5.70 27.92
N SER A 147 -5.79 6.72 27.51
CA SER A 147 -6.48 7.63 28.42
C SER A 147 -7.74 7.03 29.05
N ALA A 148 -8.29 5.97 28.44
CA ALA A 148 -9.43 5.26 28.99
C ALA A 148 -9.00 4.51 30.27
N PRO A 149 -9.85 4.49 31.31
CA PRO A 149 -9.58 3.68 32.49
C PRO A 149 -9.45 2.21 32.05
N LYS A 150 -8.36 1.56 32.46
CA LYS A 150 -8.19 0.13 32.21
C LYS A 150 -9.26 -0.60 33.00
N MET A 151 -10.05 -1.43 32.33
CA MET A 151 -11.01 -2.28 33.02
C MET A 151 -10.25 -3.23 33.93
N GLU A 152 -10.65 -3.28 35.19
CA GLU A 152 -10.15 -4.27 36.14
C GLU A 152 -10.66 -5.65 35.75
N THR A 153 -9.81 -6.66 35.91
CA THR A 153 -10.21 -8.03 35.65
C THR A 153 -11.20 -8.47 36.72
N VAL A 154 -12.43 -8.79 36.32
CA VAL A 154 -13.49 -9.26 37.24
C VAL A 154 -13.11 -10.59 37.91
N HIS A 155 -12.32 -11.41 37.23
CA HIS A 155 -11.91 -12.74 37.69
C HIS A 155 -10.42 -12.81 37.97
N SER A 156 -10.04 -13.59 38.98
CA SER A 156 -8.64 -13.91 39.25
C SER A 156 -8.05 -14.74 38.10
N ARG A 157 -6.74 -14.60 37.88
CA ARG A 157 -5.98 -15.39 36.90
C ARG A 157 -6.23 -16.89 37.05
N ASP A 158 -6.35 -17.36 38.29
CA ASP A 158 -6.53 -18.80 38.58
C ASP A 158 -7.97 -19.26 38.35
N GLU A 159 -8.95 -18.39 38.55
CA GLU A 159 -10.35 -18.65 38.19
C GLU A 159 -10.48 -18.80 36.68
N ILE A 160 -9.89 -17.87 35.92
CA ILE A 160 -9.89 -17.92 34.45
C ILE A 160 -9.24 -19.23 33.97
N ARG A 161 -8.14 -19.66 34.59
CA ARG A 161 -7.49 -20.93 34.23
C ARG A 161 -8.37 -22.14 34.51
N ARG A 162 -9.01 -22.19 35.69
CA ARG A 162 -9.94 -23.27 36.07
C ARG A 162 -11.17 -23.31 35.16
N ASP A 163 -11.73 -22.16 34.82
CA ASP A 163 -12.89 -22.09 33.94
C ASP A 163 -12.53 -22.45 32.49
N LEU A 164 -11.36 -22.05 32.01
CA LEU A 164 -10.84 -22.46 30.71
C LEU A 164 -10.60 -23.98 30.64
N SER A 165 -10.02 -24.58 31.69
CA SER A 165 -9.83 -26.04 31.72
C SER A 165 -11.17 -26.77 31.75
N ARG A 166 -12.11 -26.31 32.60
CA ARG A 166 -13.48 -26.85 32.65
C ARG A 166 -14.20 -26.72 31.31
N PHE A 167 -14.13 -25.55 30.67
CA PHE A 167 -14.71 -25.33 29.35
C PHE A 167 -14.11 -26.27 28.30
N ARG A 168 -12.78 -26.46 28.32
CA ARG A 168 -12.11 -27.38 27.39
C ARG A 168 -12.56 -28.83 27.62
N GLU A 169 -12.73 -29.25 28.86
CA GLU A 169 -13.21 -30.60 29.21
C GLU A 169 -14.66 -30.82 28.79
N ILE A 170 -15.56 -29.88 29.11
CA ILE A 170 -16.99 -29.96 28.76
C ILE A 170 -17.19 -30.00 27.24
N ASN A 171 -16.38 -29.26 26.49
CA ASN A 171 -16.51 -29.20 25.03
C ASN A 171 -15.63 -30.21 24.29
N LYS A 172 -14.86 -31.07 24.99
CA LYS A 172 -13.92 -32.03 24.37
C LYS A 172 -14.61 -32.98 23.39
N TYR A 173 -15.83 -33.40 23.71
CA TYR A 173 -16.61 -34.35 22.92
C TYR A 173 -17.89 -33.74 22.37
N LYS A 174 -18.06 -32.41 22.46
CA LYS A 174 -19.19 -31.77 21.79
C LYS A 174 -18.93 -31.72 20.30
N GLU A 175 -19.94 -32.13 19.55
CA GLU A 175 -19.92 -31.99 18.10
C GLU A 175 -19.95 -30.49 17.74
N ASN A 176 -19.00 -30.06 16.91
CA ASN A 176 -18.93 -28.69 16.41
C ASN A 176 -20.01 -28.47 15.34
N THR A 177 -21.28 -28.47 15.77
CA THR A 177 -22.41 -28.16 14.89
C THR A 177 -22.64 -26.66 14.87
N ILE A 178 -22.79 -26.12 13.66
CA ILE A 178 -23.11 -24.72 13.47
C ILE A 178 -24.55 -24.52 13.94
N SER A 179 -24.73 -23.68 14.95
CA SER A 179 -26.02 -23.43 15.59
C SER A 179 -26.39 -21.95 15.50
N PRO A 180 -27.68 -21.62 15.57
CA PRO A 180 -28.09 -20.21 15.59
C PRO A 180 -27.64 -19.44 16.84
N GLU A 181 -27.35 -20.14 17.96
CA GLU A 181 -26.81 -19.51 19.18
C GLU A 181 -25.35 -19.10 19.02
N PHE A 182 -24.60 -19.85 18.20
CA PHE A 182 -23.19 -19.60 17.91
C PHE A 182 -22.99 -19.54 16.39
N PRO A 183 -23.50 -18.49 15.72
CA PRO A 183 -23.40 -18.35 14.28
C PRO A 183 -21.93 -18.12 13.86
N PRO A 184 -21.57 -18.50 12.64
CA PRO A 184 -20.21 -18.34 12.16
C PRO A 184 -19.79 -16.88 12.07
N ILE A 185 -18.52 -16.63 12.36
CA ILE A 185 -17.91 -15.31 12.30
C ILE A 185 -17.73 -14.84 10.85
N ALA A 186 -17.62 -13.52 10.67
CA ALA A 186 -17.27 -12.95 9.38
C ALA A 186 -15.91 -13.50 8.90
N GLY A 187 -15.85 -13.95 7.65
CA GLY A 187 -14.69 -14.64 7.09
C GLY A 187 -14.81 -16.18 7.07
N TYR A 188 -15.87 -16.75 7.65
CA TYR A 188 -16.18 -18.17 7.49
C TYR A 188 -16.42 -18.51 6.01
N THR A 189 -15.69 -19.52 5.52
CA THR A 189 -15.68 -19.92 4.10
C THR A 189 -16.56 -21.14 3.80
N GLY A 190 -17.12 -21.79 4.82
CA GLY A 190 -18.00 -22.94 4.63
C GLY A 190 -19.39 -22.56 4.12
N HIS A 191 -20.14 -23.58 3.69
CA HIS A 191 -21.49 -23.39 3.15
C HIS A 191 -22.55 -23.38 4.26
N ILE A 192 -23.42 -22.37 4.25
CA ILE A 192 -24.62 -22.31 5.07
C ILE A 192 -25.82 -22.41 4.14
N PRO A 193 -26.66 -23.45 4.27
CA PRO A 193 -27.80 -23.63 3.39
C PRO A 193 -28.75 -22.43 3.43
N ARG A 194 -29.33 -22.08 2.28
CA ARG A 194 -30.41 -21.07 2.14
C ARG A 194 -30.07 -19.65 2.64
N ILE A 195 -28.80 -19.37 2.97
CA ILE A 195 -28.38 -18.03 3.40
C ILE A 195 -28.21 -17.09 2.21
N LYS A 196 -27.68 -17.56 1.07
CA LYS A 196 -27.45 -16.71 -0.11
C LYS A 196 -28.74 -16.62 -0.91
N GLY A 197 -29.28 -15.42 -1.08
CA GLY A 197 -30.46 -15.15 -1.90
C GLY A 197 -31.81 -15.27 -1.19
N SER A 198 -31.83 -15.54 0.12
CA SER A 198 -33.05 -15.44 0.94
C SER A 198 -33.25 -14.00 1.42
N GLU A 199 -34.51 -13.56 1.53
CA GLU A 199 -34.89 -12.27 2.11
C GLU A 199 -34.23 -12.03 3.48
N ALA A 200 -34.06 -13.09 4.28
CA ALA A 200 -33.41 -13.03 5.60
C ALA A 200 -31.95 -12.53 5.58
N SER A 201 -31.29 -12.62 4.42
CA SER A 201 -29.89 -12.20 4.21
C SER A 201 -29.73 -10.84 3.55
N LEU A 202 -30.80 -10.30 2.96
CA LEU A 202 -30.73 -9.05 2.22
C LEU A 202 -30.42 -7.89 3.17
N SER A 203 -29.42 -7.08 2.81
CA SER A 203 -28.96 -5.90 3.57
C SER A 203 -28.45 -6.14 4.99
N GLN A 204 -28.25 -7.40 5.42
CA GLN A 204 -27.79 -7.73 6.76
C GLN A 204 -26.27 -7.97 6.82
N ARG A 205 -25.66 -7.68 7.97
CA ARG A 205 -24.28 -8.12 8.25
C ARG A 205 -24.23 -9.65 8.25
N TYR A 206 -23.09 -10.22 7.85
CA TYR A 206 -22.90 -11.67 7.72
C TYR A 206 -23.39 -12.47 8.94
N HIS A 207 -23.01 -12.05 10.15
CA HIS A 207 -23.39 -12.74 11.39
C HIS A 207 -24.93 -12.77 11.61
N CYS A 208 -25.63 -11.67 11.33
CA CYS A 208 -27.09 -11.58 11.43
C CYS A 208 -27.77 -12.50 10.41
N ALA A 209 -27.29 -12.49 9.17
CA ALA A 209 -27.81 -13.34 8.11
C ALA A 209 -27.59 -14.82 8.45
N ALA A 210 -26.42 -15.17 8.98
CA ALA A 210 -26.09 -16.54 9.36
C ALA A 210 -26.95 -17.04 10.53
N LYS A 211 -27.12 -16.21 11.57
CA LYS A 211 -28.02 -16.51 12.68
C LYS A 211 -29.44 -16.79 12.20
N ARG A 212 -30.05 -15.85 11.46
CA ARG A 212 -31.42 -16.01 10.94
C ARG A 212 -31.56 -17.21 10.02
N GLY A 213 -30.59 -17.44 9.13
CA GLY A 213 -30.60 -18.60 8.24
C GLY A 213 -30.60 -19.93 9.00
N LEU A 214 -29.79 -20.02 10.06
CA LEU A 214 -29.75 -21.21 10.92
C LEU A 214 -31.04 -21.36 11.75
N GLU A 215 -31.64 -20.27 12.23
CA GLU A 215 -32.94 -20.30 12.92
C GLU A 215 -34.04 -20.87 12.03
N LEU A 216 -34.11 -20.43 10.78
CA LEU A 216 -35.09 -20.96 9.81
C LEU A 216 -34.87 -22.46 9.54
N ILE A 217 -33.62 -22.90 9.37
CA ILE A 217 -33.29 -24.32 9.21
C ILE A 217 -33.69 -25.13 10.45
N ARG A 218 -33.51 -24.57 11.65
CA ARG A 218 -33.92 -25.21 12.89
C ARG A 218 -35.44 -25.39 12.94
N GLN A 219 -36.19 -24.33 12.66
CA GLN A 219 -37.66 -24.38 12.60
C GLN A 219 -38.14 -25.41 11.58
N GLU A 220 -37.57 -25.44 10.38
CA GLU A 220 -37.91 -26.42 9.32
C GLU A 220 -37.62 -27.87 9.75
N ARG A 221 -36.52 -28.09 10.48
CA ARG A 221 -36.20 -29.42 11.03
C ARG A 221 -37.18 -29.84 12.11
N ASP A 222 -37.59 -28.92 12.97
CA ASP A 222 -38.52 -29.21 14.06
C ASP A 222 -39.93 -29.51 13.53
N THR A 223 -40.44 -28.70 12.59
CA THR A 223 -41.72 -28.99 11.92
C THR A 223 -41.70 -30.33 11.17
N ARG A 224 -40.59 -30.67 10.51
CA ARG A 224 -40.44 -31.97 9.84
C ARG A 224 -40.45 -33.13 10.83
N LYS A 225 -39.82 -32.99 12.00
CA LYS A 225 -39.86 -34.01 13.06
C LYS A 225 -41.27 -34.19 13.61
N GLU A 226 -42.01 -33.10 13.81
CA GLU A 226 -43.41 -33.15 14.27
C GLU A 226 -44.30 -33.91 13.28
N LEU A 227 -44.17 -33.65 11.99
CA LEU A 227 -44.89 -34.38 10.93
C LEU A 227 -44.54 -35.87 10.92
N ILE A 228 -43.25 -36.22 11.03
CA ILE A 228 -42.82 -37.62 11.10
C ILE A 228 -43.41 -38.29 12.35
N ASN A 229 -43.38 -37.61 13.51
CA ASN A 229 -43.96 -38.12 14.73
C ASN A 229 -45.47 -38.35 14.58
N ALA A 230 -46.20 -37.40 14.00
CA ALA A 230 -47.62 -37.55 13.69
C ALA A 230 -47.89 -38.75 12.76
N ASP A 231 -47.12 -38.91 11.69
CA ASP A 231 -47.25 -40.06 10.76
C ASP A 231 -46.97 -41.39 11.47
N THR A 232 -45.93 -41.45 12.30
CA THR A 232 -45.65 -42.67 13.07
C THR A 232 -46.79 -43.03 14.03
N LYS A 233 -47.37 -42.05 14.72
CA LYS A 233 -48.55 -42.26 15.58
C LYS A 233 -49.77 -42.74 14.79
N ILE A 234 -50.02 -42.18 13.61
CA ILE A 234 -51.12 -42.62 12.75
C ILE A 234 -50.91 -44.07 12.33
N ARG A 235 -49.69 -44.43 11.89
CA ARG A 235 -49.34 -45.80 11.50
C ARG A 235 -49.48 -46.80 12.64
N THR A 236 -49.11 -46.43 13.87
CA THR A 236 -49.30 -47.31 15.03
C THR A 236 -50.78 -47.56 15.29
N ILE A 237 -51.63 -46.53 15.23
CA ILE A 237 -53.08 -46.66 15.43
C ILE A 237 -53.72 -47.55 14.36
N LEU A 238 -53.32 -47.39 13.10
CA LEU A 238 -53.84 -48.21 12.00
C LEU A 238 -53.43 -49.68 12.12
N LYS A 239 -52.20 -49.96 12.55
CA LYS A 239 -51.71 -51.33 12.78
C LYS A 239 -52.50 -52.04 13.88
N ASP A 240 -52.76 -51.36 14.98
CA ASP A 240 -53.60 -51.88 16.08
C ASP A 240 -55.05 -52.15 15.64
N HIS A 241 -55.51 -51.52 14.55
CA HIS A 241 -56.84 -51.69 13.99
C HIS A 241 -56.92 -52.85 12.98
N ASP A 242 -55.84 -53.08 12.21
CA ASP A 242 -55.73 -54.23 11.29
C ASP A 242 -55.57 -55.56 12.05
N ASP A 243 -54.87 -55.56 13.18
CA ASP A 243 -54.77 -56.72 14.08
C ASP A 243 -56.12 -57.07 14.75
N LYS A 244 -57.09 -56.13 14.72
CA LYS A 244 -58.47 -56.31 15.18
C LYS A 244 -59.46 -56.63 14.05
N LYS A 245 -59.01 -57.07 12.87
CA LYS A 245 -59.93 -57.66 11.87
C LYS A 245 -60.56 -58.92 12.45
N TYR A 246 -61.78 -58.77 12.96
CA TYR A 246 -62.64 -59.87 13.37
C TYR A 246 -62.76 -60.87 12.23
N SER A 247 -62.20 -62.07 12.41
CA SER A 247 -62.49 -63.20 11.52
C SER A 247 -63.94 -63.59 11.74
N TYR A 248 -64.85 -63.11 10.90
CA TYR A 248 -66.18 -63.71 10.80
C TYR A 248 -66.01 -65.09 10.16
N TRP A 249 -65.77 -66.11 11.00
CA TRP A 249 -66.00 -67.49 10.63
C TRP A 249 -67.52 -67.66 10.54
N ASN A 250 -68.04 -67.65 9.31
CA ASN A 250 -69.42 -68.06 9.05
C ASN A 250 -69.56 -69.54 9.42
N TRP A 251 -70.25 -69.80 10.53
CA TRP A 251 -70.75 -71.14 10.84
C TRP A 251 -72.00 -71.39 10.01
N GLY A 252 -71.85 -72.13 8.92
CA GLY A 252 -72.90 -72.74 8.13
C GLY A 252 -72.70 -74.25 8.11
#